data_AF-A0A147GLH8-F1
#
_entry.id   AF-A0A147GLH8-F1
#
_cell.length_a   1.000
_cell.length_b   1.000
_cell.length_c   1.000
_cell.angle_alpha   90.00
_cell.angle_beta   90.00
_cell.angle_gamma   90.00
#
_symmetry.space_group_name_H-M   'P 1'
#
loop_
_entity.id
_entity.type
_entity.pdbx_description
1 polymer ?
#
loop_
_entity_poly.entity_id
_entity_poly.type
_entity_poly.pdbx_seq_one_letter_code
_entity_poly.pdbx_strand_id
1 'polypeptide(L)' 'AVRVLAGGQGFEVSTEGQTLSAGAVGEPVRVRMPNGRIATGQVVDAGTVRLAL' A
#
# COMPACT_ATOMS: atom_id res chain seq x y z
N ALA A 1 8.11 7.66 -2.36
CA ALA A 1 7.20 6.73 -3.05
C ALA A 1 7.31 5.37 -2.35
N VAL A 2 6.25 4.57 -2.36
CA VAL A 2 6.21 3.24 -1.76
C VAL A 2 5.73 2.22 -2.79
N ARG A 3 6.13 0.96 -2.62
CA ARG A 3 5.56 -0.19 -3.33
C ARG A 3 4.23 -0.55 -2.67
N VAL A 4 3.18 -0.64 -3.47
CA VAL A 4 1.86 -1.06 -3.05
C VAL A 4 1.61 -2.46 -3.57
N LEU A 5 1.36 -3.41 -2.69
CA LEU A 5 0.99 -4.78 -3.00
C LEU A 5 -0.52 -4.94 -2.88
N ALA A 6 -1.16 -5.45 -3.92
CA ALA A 6 -2.58 -5.78 -3.95
C ALA A 6 -2.74 -7.15 -4.60
N GLY A 7 -3.48 -8.06 -4.00
CA GLY A 7 -3.56 -9.43 -4.52
C GLY A 7 -4.67 -10.23 -3.88
N GLY A 8 -5.10 -11.27 -4.59
CA GLY A 8 -6.07 -12.26 -4.14
C GLY A 8 -5.47 -13.66 -4.18
N GLN A 9 -6.30 -14.68 -3.96
CA GLN A 9 -5.81 -16.06 -4.01
C GLN A 9 -5.25 -16.38 -5.42
N GLY A 10 -3.95 -16.64 -5.50
CA GLY A 10 -3.25 -17.03 -6.73
C GLY A 10 -2.63 -15.88 -7.54
N PHE A 11 -2.73 -14.62 -7.10
CA PHE A 11 -2.08 -13.51 -7.79
C PHE A 11 -1.71 -12.36 -6.84
N GLU A 12 -0.62 -11.67 -7.16
CA GLU A 12 -0.21 -10.44 -6.51
C GLU A 12 0.22 -9.43 -7.57
N VAL A 13 -0.24 -8.20 -7.42
CA VAL A 13 0.07 -7.07 -8.27
C VAL A 13 0.80 -6.04 -7.43
N SER A 14 1.92 -5.56 -7.95
CA SER A 14 2.65 -4.44 -7.35
C SER A 14 2.49 -3.19 -8.19
N THR A 15 2.28 -2.05 -7.53
CA THR A 15 2.33 -0.74 -8.16
C THR A 15 3.05 0.27 -7.29
N GLU A 16 3.32 1.46 -7.80
CA GLU A 16 3.88 2.55 -7.00
C GLU A 16 2.76 3.43 -6.43
N GLY A 17 2.98 3.95 -5.22
CA GLY A 17 2.06 4.87 -4.57
C GLY A 17 2.79 5.86 -3.67
N GLN A 18 2.03 6.78 -3.09
CA GLN A 18 2.53 7.75 -2.12
C GLN A 18 1.73 7.64 -0.83
N THR A 19 2.42 7.33 0.27
CA THR A 19 1.81 7.39 1.60
C THR A 19 1.49 8.84 1.95
N LEU A 20 0.30 9.07 2.50
CA LEU A 20 -0.13 10.38 2.98
C LEU A 20 0.37 10.69 4.39
N SER A 21 0.78 9.66 5.12
CA SER A 21 1.36 9.73 6.47
C SER A 21 2.45 8.67 6.60
N ALA A 22 3.36 8.85 7.57
CA ALA A 22 4.21 7.76 8.00
C ALA A 22 3.38 6.71 8.77
N GLY A 23 3.89 5.48 8.84
CA GLY A 23 3.34 4.40 9.64
C GLY A 23 4.42 3.38 9.96
N ALA A 24 4.32 2.72 11.11
CA ALA A 24 5.19 1.62 11.48
C ALA A 24 4.73 0.31 10.83
N VAL A 25 5.63 -0.68 10.74
CA VAL A 25 5.27 -2.02 10.25
C VAL A 25 4.10 -2.58 11.06
N GLY A 26 3.07 -3.07 10.37
CA GLY A 26 1.82 -3.54 10.97
C GLY A 26 0.76 -2.47 11.16
N GLU A 27 1.07 -1.19 11.01
CA GLU A 27 0.08 -0.11 11.13
C GLU A 27 -0.66 0.15 9.81
N PRO A 28 -1.93 0.61 9.88
CA PRO A 28 -2.65 1.07 8.72
C PRO A 28 -2.13 2.44 8.27
N VAL A 29 -1.95 2.60 6.96
CA VAL A 29 -1.53 3.85 6.31
C VAL A 29 -2.41 4.15 5.10
N ARG A 30 -2.67 5.43 4.84
CA ARG A 30 -3.37 5.88 3.63
C ARG A 30 -2.38 6.10 2.50
N VAL A 31 -2.67 5.56 1.32
CA VAL A 31 -1.83 5.66 0.13
C VAL A 31 -2.63 6.30 -1.00
N ARG A 32 -2.08 7.35 -1.60
CA ARG A 32 -2.53 7.91 -2.86
C ARG A 32 -1.94 7.07 -4.01
N MET A 33 -2.84 6.50 -4.80
CA MET A 33 -2.53 5.72 -5.99
C MET A 33 -2.32 6.65 -7.20
N PRO A 34 -1.65 6.19 -8.28
CA PRO A 34 -1.37 7.01 -9.45
C PRO A 34 -2.62 7.53 -10.16
N ASN A 35 -3.73 6.81 -10.09
CA ASN A 35 -5.03 7.23 -10.63
C ASN A 35 -5.76 8.27 -9.75
N GLY A 36 -5.10 8.79 -8.71
CA GLY A 36 -5.65 9.78 -7.78
C GLY A 36 -6.53 9.21 -6.67
N ARG A 37 -6.88 7.91 -6.71
CA ARG A 37 -7.64 7.26 -5.64
C ARG A 37 -6.80 7.15 -4.37
N ILE A 38 -7.44 7.26 -3.21
CA ILE A 38 -6.81 7.00 -1.92
C ILE A 38 -7.31 5.66 -1.41
N ALA A 39 -6.38 4.79 -1.02
CA ALA A 39 -6.68 3.49 -0.43
C ALA A 39 -6.01 3.36 0.94
N THR A 40 -6.54 2.49 1.78
CA THR A 40 -5.94 2.15 3.09
C THR A 40 -5.26 0.80 2.95
N GLY A 41 -4.01 0.71 3.39
CA GLY A 41 -3.26 -0.54 3.44
C GLY A 41 -2.47 -0.63 4.73
N GLN A 42 -1.82 -1.76 4.94
CA GLN A 42 -0.97 -2.02 6.10
C GLN A 42 0.50 -1.96 5.67
N VAL A 43 1.34 -1.28 6.46
CA VAL A 43 2.78 -1.24 6.20
C VAL A 43 3.36 -2.64 6.47
N VAL A 44 4.04 -3.21 5.47
CA VAL A 44 4.62 -4.56 5.57
C VAL A 44 6.12 -4.50 5.89
N ASP A 45 6.80 -3.52 5.30
CA ASP A 45 8.21 -3.23 5.54
C ASP A 45 8.54 -1.78 5.14
N ALA A 46 9.82 -1.41 5.22
CA ALA A 46 10.32 -0.11 4.82
C ALA A 46 10.07 0.16 3.33
N GLY A 47 8.97 0.84 3.04
CA GLY A 47 8.60 1.24 1.69
C GLY A 47 7.61 0.31 1.00
N THR A 48 7.05 -0.68 1.69
CA THR A 48 6.00 -1.56 1.14
C THR A 48 4.71 -1.46 1.95
N VAL A 49 3.59 -1.33 1.25
CA VAL A 49 2.24 -1.31 1.81
C VAL A 49 1.38 -2.37 1.14
N ARG A 50 0.71 -3.22 1.91
CA ARG A 50 -0.26 -4.20 1.42
C ARG A 50 -1.67 -3.65 1.56
N LEU A 51 -2.41 -3.58 0.45
CA LEU A 51 -3.84 -3.26 0.49
C LEU A 51 -4.63 -4.48 0.97
N ALA A 52 -5.55 -4.26 1.90
CA ALA A 52 -6.61 -5.21 2.19
C ALA A 52 -7.71 -4.97 1.13
N LEU A 53 -7.88 -5.93 0.21
CA LEU A 53 -8.97 -5.97 -0.76
C LEU A 53 -10.12 -6.84 -0.24
#